data_AF-A0A9N8HDQ3-F1
#
_entry.id   AF-A0A9N8HDQ3-F1
#
_cell.length_a   1.000
_cell.length_b   1.000
_cell.length_c   1.000
_cell.angle_alpha   90.00
_cell.angle_beta   90.00
_cell.angle_gamma   90.00
#
_symmetry.space_group_name_H-M   'P 1'
#
loop_
_entity.id
_entity.type
_entity.pdbx_description
1 polymer ?
#
loop_
_entity_poly.entity_id
_entity_poly.type
_entity_poly.pdbx_seq_one_letter_code
_entity_poly.pdbx_strand_id
1 'polypeptide(L)'
;MIMQKGRRSILGVSVIFALATATLTQAFCLLCGEEGVDGLERPDFKVDQWGKTCSQLMLELALQYDEGDVGCDDSVDSFGAMCCDEEEPDPIQQTPTSAPVYTGPMGDYPPCPICYNGNYPGNPAMVINILGIGADSCRMYYHYGERGLIRTELCDTLQSFAFDPCGCDKTAPPSSQSGPLPPAAAPAAGTPSRTLPPAASPTASSPTGGGSDTGGSDAGDALLALLQFILSLLQG
;
A
#
# COMPACT_ATOMS: atom_id res chain seq x y z
N MET A 1 33.74 53.19 -26.91
CA MET A 1 33.09 52.24 -27.85
C MET A 1 31.89 51.64 -27.16
N ILE A 2 30.74 51.76 -27.81
CA ILE A 2 29.39 51.59 -27.27
C ILE A 2 28.90 50.21 -27.70
N MET A 3 28.49 49.35 -26.77
CA MET A 3 27.78 48.10 -27.08
C MET A 3 26.41 48.14 -26.42
N GLN A 4 25.39 48.34 -27.27
CA GLN A 4 23.95 48.28 -26.97
C GLN A 4 23.58 46.88 -26.48
N LYS A 5 22.89 46.68 -25.35
CA LYS A 5 21.46 46.92 -25.08
C LYS A 5 20.52 46.24 -26.09
N GLY A 6 20.40 44.91 -25.98
CA GLY A 6 19.31 44.14 -26.57
C GLY A 6 18.28 43.76 -25.50
N ARG A 7 17.28 44.62 -25.26
CA ARG A 7 16.05 44.24 -24.56
C ARG A 7 15.13 43.59 -25.58
N ARG A 8 14.98 42.26 -25.53
CA ARG A 8 13.90 41.58 -26.25
C ARG A 8 12.63 41.70 -25.41
N SER A 9 11.77 42.63 -25.81
CA SER A 9 10.37 42.67 -25.39
C SER A 9 9.68 41.42 -25.89
N ILE A 10 9.33 40.51 -24.97
CA ILE A 10 8.39 39.42 -25.23
C ILE A 10 7.00 40.04 -25.07
N LEU A 11 6.46 40.51 -26.19
CA LEU A 11 5.09 40.98 -26.31
C LEU A 11 4.17 39.76 -26.36
N GLY A 12 3.40 39.59 -25.29
CA GLY A 12 1.96 39.29 -25.34
C GLY A 12 1.52 38.09 -26.15
N VAL A 13 1.58 36.91 -25.52
CA VAL A 13 0.65 35.82 -25.81
C VAL A 13 -0.22 35.67 -24.56
N SER A 14 -1.16 36.60 -24.38
CA SER A 14 -2.29 36.40 -23.46
C SER A 14 -3.27 35.45 -24.13
N VAL A 15 -2.95 34.15 -24.09
CA VAL A 15 -3.95 33.11 -24.30
C VAL A 15 -4.85 33.15 -23.07
N ILE A 16 -6.03 33.75 -23.25
CA ILE A 16 -7.14 33.66 -22.32
C ILE A 16 -7.59 32.19 -22.38
N PHE A 17 -6.95 31.36 -21.56
CA PHE A 17 -7.41 30.02 -21.29
C PHE A 17 -8.61 30.17 -20.36
N ALA A 18 -9.77 30.46 -20.94
CA ALA A 18 -11.06 30.25 -20.29
C ALA A 18 -11.25 28.73 -20.18
N LEU A 19 -10.48 28.09 -19.28
CA LEU A 19 -10.87 26.82 -18.70
C LEU A 19 -12.19 27.12 -18.00
N ALA A 20 -13.29 26.75 -18.66
CA ALA A 20 -14.51 26.44 -17.95
C ALA A 20 -14.10 25.39 -16.92
N THR A 21 -13.85 25.82 -15.69
CA THR A 21 -13.90 24.97 -14.51
C THR A 21 -15.35 24.50 -14.46
N ALA A 22 -15.66 23.45 -15.22
CA ALA A 22 -16.77 22.59 -14.86
C ALA A 22 -16.40 22.13 -13.45
N THR A 23 -16.95 22.84 -12.47
CA THR A 23 -16.98 22.40 -11.09
C THR A 23 -17.66 21.05 -11.17
N LEU A 24 -16.86 19.99 -11.17
CA LEU A 24 -17.29 18.65 -10.87
C LEU A 24 -17.77 18.71 -9.41
N THR A 25 -18.96 19.26 -9.21
CA THR A 25 -19.82 18.92 -8.09
C THR A 25 -20.31 17.51 -8.38
N GLN A 26 -19.38 16.55 -8.38
CA GLN A 26 -19.75 15.17 -8.13
C GLN A 26 -20.27 15.20 -6.72
N ALA A 27 -21.58 15.15 -6.60
CA ALA A 27 -22.19 15.08 -5.30
C ALA A 27 -22.00 13.66 -4.82
N PHE A 28 -21.00 13.51 -3.95
CA PHE A 28 -20.73 12.25 -3.27
C PHE A 28 -21.78 12.06 -2.18
N CYS A 29 -22.13 10.81 -1.90
CA CYS A 29 -22.95 10.50 -0.72
C CYS A 29 -22.22 10.94 0.56
N LEU A 30 -22.73 11.98 1.23
CA LEU A 30 -22.15 12.51 2.47
C LEU A 30 -22.86 11.92 3.68
N LEU A 31 -22.12 11.17 4.51
CA LEU A 31 -22.68 10.50 5.69
C LEU A 31 -23.26 11.50 6.72
N CYS A 32 -22.64 12.67 6.86
CA CYS A 32 -23.01 13.71 7.83
C CYS A 32 -23.62 14.95 7.16
N GLY A 33 -24.40 14.76 6.09
CA GLY A 33 -25.06 15.87 5.39
C GLY A 33 -24.05 16.85 4.78
N GLU A 34 -24.34 18.16 4.89
CA GLU A 34 -23.53 19.22 4.23
C GLU A 34 -22.11 19.37 4.80
N GLU A 35 -21.87 18.90 6.03
CA GLU A 35 -20.57 18.99 6.69
C GLU A 35 -19.57 17.94 6.16
N GLY A 36 -20.09 16.87 5.53
CA GLY A 36 -19.27 15.84 4.91
C GLY A 36 -18.30 15.18 5.90
N VAL A 37 -16.99 15.33 5.65
CA VAL A 37 -15.93 14.75 6.50
C VAL A 37 -15.76 15.53 7.80
N ASP A 38 -16.06 16.83 7.78
CA ASP A 38 -15.86 17.70 8.95
C ASP A 38 -16.93 17.44 10.03
N GLY A 39 -18.09 16.91 9.66
CA GLY A 39 -19.16 16.52 10.61
C GLY A 39 -18.97 15.14 11.26
N LEU A 40 -17.82 14.48 11.01
CA LEU A 40 -17.55 13.14 11.54
C LEU A 40 -16.99 13.23 12.97
N GLU A 41 -17.88 13.30 13.96
CA GLU A 41 -17.50 13.40 15.38
C GLU A 41 -16.76 12.15 15.89
N ARG A 42 -16.99 10.99 15.26
CA ARG A 42 -16.45 9.70 15.72
C ARG A 42 -15.83 8.84 14.60
N PRO A 43 -14.68 9.23 14.02
CA PRO A 43 -14.06 8.53 12.90
C PRO A 43 -13.73 7.05 13.16
N ASP A 44 -13.41 6.69 14.39
CA ASP A 44 -12.97 5.33 14.78
C ASP A 44 -14.09 4.44 15.33
N PHE A 45 -15.31 4.99 15.51
CA PHE A 45 -16.42 4.22 16.06
C PHE A 45 -16.85 3.10 15.12
N LYS A 46 -17.19 1.95 15.68
CA LYS A 46 -17.48 0.72 14.94
C LYS A 46 -18.96 0.65 14.62
N VAL A 47 -19.32 0.65 13.34
CA VAL A 47 -20.73 0.64 12.89
C VAL A 47 -21.30 -0.77 12.75
N ASP A 48 -20.44 -1.79 12.75
CA ASP A 48 -20.85 -3.18 12.60
C ASP A 48 -20.03 -4.15 13.47
N GLN A 49 -20.48 -5.40 13.50
CA GLN A 49 -19.83 -6.50 14.20
C GLN A 49 -18.52 -6.95 13.56
N TRP A 50 -18.25 -6.55 12.31
CA TRP A 50 -17.02 -6.88 11.58
C TRP A 50 -15.89 -5.88 11.82
N GLY A 51 -16.21 -4.78 12.53
CA GLY A 51 -15.26 -3.76 12.91
C GLY A 51 -15.03 -2.67 11.86
N LYS A 52 -15.98 -2.48 10.93
CA LYS A 52 -16.00 -1.33 10.03
C LYS A 52 -16.15 -0.05 10.83
N THR A 53 -15.30 0.94 10.57
CA THR A 53 -15.35 2.24 11.25
C THR A 53 -16.23 3.24 10.51
N CYS A 54 -16.70 4.29 11.18
CA CYS A 54 -17.38 5.42 10.52
C CYS A 54 -16.54 6.03 9.37
N SER A 55 -15.23 6.17 9.56
CA SER A 55 -14.31 6.63 8.51
C SER A 55 -14.25 5.68 7.30
N GLN A 56 -14.24 4.37 7.52
CA GLN A 56 -14.27 3.38 6.44
C GLN A 56 -15.62 3.35 5.72
N LEU A 57 -16.73 3.47 6.47
CA LEU A 57 -18.07 3.58 5.90
C LEU A 57 -18.18 4.81 5.01
N MET A 58 -17.70 5.96 5.47
CA MET A 58 -17.73 7.19 4.69
C MET A 58 -16.95 7.06 3.37
N LEU A 59 -15.76 6.45 3.40
CA LEU A 59 -14.98 6.18 2.18
C LEU A 59 -15.71 5.22 1.23
N GLU A 60 -16.38 4.20 1.77
CA GLU A 60 -17.17 3.26 0.95
C GLU A 60 -18.35 3.96 0.29
N LEU A 61 -19.09 4.79 1.04
CA LEU A 61 -20.22 5.56 0.50
C LEU A 61 -19.77 6.53 -0.59
N ALA A 62 -18.66 7.24 -0.37
CA ALA A 62 -18.10 8.17 -1.35
C ALA A 62 -17.61 7.50 -2.64
N LEU A 63 -17.20 6.22 -2.58
CA LEU A 63 -16.70 5.49 -3.74
C LEU A 63 -17.77 4.69 -4.48
N GLN A 64 -18.84 4.31 -3.79
CA GLN A 64 -19.81 3.33 -4.29
C GLN A 64 -21.15 3.94 -4.71
N TYR A 65 -21.54 5.10 -4.16
CA TYR A 65 -22.85 5.69 -4.39
C TYR A 65 -22.74 7.14 -4.88
N ASP A 66 -23.51 7.44 -5.92
CA ASP A 66 -23.77 8.81 -6.37
C ASP A 66 -24.88 9.45 -5.51
N GLU A 67 -24.93 10.78 -5.45
CA GLU A 67 -26.02 11.51 -4.77
C GLU A 67 -27.40 11.11 -5.32
N GLY A 68 -28.34 10.83 -4.40
CA GLY A 68 -29.70 10.43 -4.72
C GLY A 68 -29.87 8.94 -5.04
N ASP A 69 -28.82 8.13 -4.90
CA ASP A 69 -28.97 6.69 -4.86
C ASP A 69 -29.66 6.27 -3.55
N VAL A 70 -30.64 5.37 -3.64
CA VAL A 70 -31.39 4.86 -2.47
C VAL A 70 -30.49 4.22 -1.41
N GLY A 71 -29.35 3.63 -1.82
CA GLY A 71 -28.38 3.06 -0.89
C GLY A 71 -27.62 4.10 -0.08
N CYS A 72 -27.52 5.34 -0.58
CA CYS A 72 -26.96 6.45 0.16
C CYS A 72 -27.89 6.85 1.31
N ASP A 73 -29.16 7.13 0.99
CA ASP A 73 -30.16 7.57 1.97
C ASP A 73 -30.33 6.54 3.10
N ASP A 74 -30.44 5.24 2.75
CA ASP A 74 -30.56 4.16 3.72
C ASP A 74 -29.34 4.08 4.66
N SER A 75 -28.13 4.37 4.14
CA SER A 75 -26.90 4.35 4.93
C SER A 75 -26.77 5.57 5.83
N VAL A 76 -27.16 6.74 5.34
CA VAL A 76 -27.21 7.98 6.13
C VAL A 76 -28.21 7.82 7.28
N ASP A 77 -29.40 7.30 7.02
CA ASP A 77 -30.42 7.09 8.06
C ASP A 77 -29.98 6.05 9.10
N SER A 78 -29.26 5.00 8.68
CA SER A 78 -28.83 3.92 9.58
C SER A 78 -27.63 4.30 10.44
N PHE A 79 -26.70 5.09 9.91
CA PHE A 79 -25.39 5.31 10.53
C PHE A 79 -25.08 6.77 10.83
N GLY A 80 -25.85 7.73 10.32
CA GLY A 80 -25.66 9.16 10.52
C GLY A 80 -25.63 9.52 12.00
N ALA A 81 -26.66 9.13 12.76
CA ALA A 81 -26.68 9.37 14.20
C ALA A 81 -25.49 8.73 14.93
N MET A 82 -25.07 7.54 14.49
CA MET A 82 -23.97 6.81 15.12
C MET A 82 -22.60 7.42 14.83
N CYS A 83 -22.43 8.10 13.70
CA CYS A 83 -21.14 8.64 13.25
C CYS A 83 -21.00 10.16 13.38
N CYS A 84 -22.12 10.89 13.34
CA CYS A 84 -22.16 12.35 13.22
C CYS A 84 -22.73 13.04 14.46
N ASP A 85 -23.53 12.36 15.31
CA ASP A 85 -24.05 12.98 16.53
C ASP A 85 -23.01 13.03 17.65
N GLU A 86 -23.08 14.06 18.49
CA GLU A 86 -22.22 14.22 19.66
C GLU A 86 -22.49 13.14 20.75
N GLU A 87 -23.70 12.57 20.81
CA GLU A 87 -24.10 11.61 21.86
C GLU A 87 -23.51 10.22 21.60
N GLU A 88 -22.68 9.73 22.54
CA GLU A 88 -21.98 8.43 22.42
C GLU A 88 -22.96 7.24 22.43
N PRO A 89 -23.06 6.45 21.35
CA PRO A 89 -23.94 5.30 21.28
C PRO A 89 -23.42 4.15 22.15
N ASP A 90 -24.32 3.26 22.56
CA ASP A 90 -23.95 2.08 23.33
C ASP A 90 -22.89 1.23 22.58
N PRO A 91 -21.86 0.73 23.29
CA PRO A 91 -20.80 -0.04 22.66
C PRO A 91 -21.33 -1.33 22.04
N ILE A 92 -21.05 -1.51 20.74
CA ILE A 92 -21.41 -2.74 20.03
C ILE A 92 -20.51 -3.87 20.52
N GLN A 93 -21.10 -4.99 20.93
CA GLN A 93 -20.34 -6.19 21.24
C GLN A 93 -19.70 -6.75 19.97
N GLN A 94 -18.39 -6.55 19.83
CA GLN A 94 -17.64 -7.14 18.74
C GLN A 94 -17.41 -8.62 19.01
N THR A 95 -17.77 -9.46 18.04
CA THR A 95 -17.35 -10.86 18.08
C THR A 95 -15.83 -10.87 17.88
N PRO A 96 -15.04 -11.54 18.73
CA PRO A 96 -13.59 -11.60 18.54
C PRO A 96 -13.26 -12.11 17.13
N THR A 97 -12.72 -11.23 16.28
CA THR A 97 -12.24 -11.64 14.97
C THR A 97 -11.13 -12.66 15.18
N SER A 98 -11.29 -13.86 14.63
CA SER A 98 -10.24 -14.86 14.66
C SER A 98 -8.99 -14.27 14.02
N ALA A 99 -7.82 -14.47 14.64
CA ALA A 99 -6.56 -13.98 14.09
C ALA A 99 -6.43 -14.48 12.64
N PRO A 100 -6.04 -13.60 11.69
CA PRO A 100 -5.92 -14.00 10.29
C PRO A 100 -4.96 -15.17 10.17
N VAL A 101 -5.43 -16.28 9.60
CA VAL A 101 -4.57 -17.44 9.31
C VAL A 101 -3.75 -17.09 8.08
N TYR A 102 -2.48 -16.78 8.30
CA TYR A 102 -1.58 -16.47 7.21
C TYR A 102 -1.25 -17.75 6.42
N THR A 103 -1.60 -17.80 5.13
CA THR A 103 -1.41 -18.95 4.22
C THR A 103 -0.33 -18.75 3.15
N GLY A 104 0.48 -17.70 3.23
CA GLY A 104 1.53 -17.48 2.24
C GLY A 104 2.74 -18.42 2.42
N PRO A 105 3.71 -18.36 1.49
CA PRO A 105 4.80 -19.33 1.40
C PRO A 105 5.68 -19.33 2.65
N MET A 106 6.09 -20.52 3.09
CA MET A 106 7.24 -20.67 4.00
C MET A 106 8.51 -20.81 3.16
N GLY A 107 9.62 -20.24 3.64
CA GLY A 107 10.90 -20.36 2.96
C GLY A 107 11.69 -21.59 3.43
N ASP A 108 12.76 -21.90 2.69
CA ASP A 108 13.63 -23.04 2.91
C ASP A 108 14.76 -22.76 3.94
N TYR A 109 14.84 -21.54 4.45
CA TYR A 109 15.89 -21.12 5.39
C TYR A 109 15.42 -21.23 6.84
N PRO A 110 16.33 -21.40 7.81
CA PRO A 110 15.96 -21.34 9.23
C PRO A 110 15.37 -19.98 9.59
N PRO A 111 14.51 -19.91 10.63
CA PRO A 111 14.01 -18.64 11.14
C PRO A 111 15.13 -17.67 11.49
N CYS A 112 14.99 -16.42 11.04
CA CYS A 112 15.94 -15.34 11.23
C CYS A 112 15.21 -14.12 11.84
N PRO A 113 15.04 -14.06 13.18
CA PRO A 113 14.38 -12.90 13.78
C PRO A 113 15.22 -11.65 13.56
N ILE A 114 14.60 -10.52 13.20
CA ILE A 114 15.34 -9.28 12.90
C ILE A 114 15.99 -8.64 14.12
N CYS A 115 15.46 -8.92 15.31
CA CYS A 115 16.06 -8.55 16.58
C CYS A 115 16.73 -9.79 17.17
N TYR A 116 17.97 -9.66 17.66
CA TYR A 116 18.76 -10.76 18.22
C TYR A 116 18.07 -11.53 19.36
N ASN A 117 17.13 -10.89 20.05
CA ASN A 117 16.35 -11.46 21.15
C ASN A 117 15.07 -12.18 20.68
N GLY A 118 14.73 -12.15 19.39
CA GLY A 118 13.47 -12.70 18.87
C GLY A 118 12.24 -11.80 19.10
N ASN A 119 12.40 -10.65 19.74
CA ASN A 119 11.28 -9.76 20.03
C ASN A 119 10.78 -9.06 18.76
N TYR A 120 9.50 -8.69 18.78
CA TYR A 120 8.89 -7.84 17.76
C TYR A 120 9.54 -6.45 17.79
N PRO A 121 9.79 -5.81 16.63
CA PRO A 121 10.43 -4.50 16.56
C PRO A 121 9.62 -3.41 17.28
N GLY A 122 10.29 -2.54 18.03
CA GLY A 122 9.67 -1.39 18.70
C GLY A 122 9.16 -0.33 17.71
N ASN A 123 9.78 -0.23 16.52
CA ASN A 123 9.32 0.63 15.42
C ASN A 123 8.99 -0.21 14.17
N PRO A 124 7.79 -0.83 14.09
CA PRO A 124 7.43 -1.72 13.01
C PRO A 124 7.24 -1.03 11.65
N ALA A 125 6.99 0.28 11.63
CA ALA A 125 6.74 1.05 10.41
C ALA A 125 8.03 1.56 9.74
N MET A 126 9.16 1.51 10.43
CA MET A 126 10.43 1.97 9.87
C MET A 126 10.84 1.10 8.67
N VAL A 127 11.26 1.74 7.58
CA VAL A 127 11.69 1.07 6.35
C VAL A 127 13.21 0.94 6.34
N ILE A 128 13.70 -0.27 6.12
CA ILE A 128 15.12 -0.56 5.92
C ILE A 128 15.34 -1.14 4.52
N ASN A 129 16.50 -0.87 3.92
CA ASN A 129 16.86 -1.36 2.59
C ASN A 129 18.09 -2.25 2.68
N ILE A 130 17.94 -3.53 2.34
CA ILE A 130 19.00 -4.53 2.38
C ILE A 130 19.32 -4.94 0.94
N LEU A 131 20.60 -4.85 0.58
CA LEU A 131 21.06 -5.25 -0.73
C LEU A 131 20.73 -6.74 -0.97
N GLY A 132 19.96 -7.04 -2.01
CA GLY A 132 19.58 -8.41 -2.38
C GLY A 132 18.25 -8.92 -1.81
N ILE A 133 17.59 -8.14 -0.94
CA ILE A 133 16.20 -8.40 -0.50
C ILE A 133 15.26 -7.25 -0.93
N GLY A 134 15.73 -6.01 -0.85
CA GLY A 134 14.98 -4.80 -1.23
C GLY A 134 14.71 -3.87 -0.05
N ALA A 135 13.78 -2.94 -0.24
CA ALA A 135 13.31 -2.04 0.82
C ALA A 135 11.95 -2.51 1.33
N ASP A 136 11.84 -2.70 2.64
CA ASP A 136 10.59 -3.06 3.30
C ASP A 136 10.59 -2.59 4.75
N SER A 137 9.42 -2.63 5.40
CA SER A 137 9.26 -2.25 6.80
C SER A 137 9.85 -3.29 7.76
N CYS A 138 10.27 -2.85 8.95
CA CYS A 138 10.73 -3.72 10.03
C CYS A 138 9.69 -4.80 10.38
N ARG A 139 8.39 -4.47 10.31
CA ARG A 139 7.30 -5.45 10.44
C ARG A 139 7.41 -6.58 9.43
N MET A 140 7.58 -6.23 8.15
CA MET A 140 7.63 -7.22 7.09
C MET A 140 8.89 -8.07 7.19
N TYR A 141 10.04 -7.46 7.49
CA TYR A 141 11.28 -8.21 7.73
C TYR A 141 11.19 -9.16 8.93
N TYR A 142 10.53 -8.78 10.02
CA TYR A 142 10.26 -9.67 11.14
C TYR A 142 9.50 -10.92 10.68
N HIS A 143 8.43 -10.74 9.90
CA HIS A 143 7.65 -11.86 9.37
C HIS A 143 8.42 -12.68 8.32
N TYR A 144 9.23 -12.06 7.45
CA TYR A 144 10.10 -12.81 6.53
C TYR A 144 11.10 -13.67 7.29
N GLY A 145 11.64 -13.12 8.38
CA GLY A 145 12.55 -13.78 9.30
C GLY A 145 11.95 -15.02 9.95
N GLU A 146 10.81 -14.86 10.63
CA GLU A 146 10.07 -15.96 11.27
C GLU A 146 9.70 -17.08 10.28
N ARG A 147 9.52 -16.73 9.01
CA ARG A 147 9.03 -17.64 7.97
C ARG A 147 10.14 -18.27 7.14
N GLY A 148 11.41 -18.04 7.49
CA GLY A 148 12.54 -18.63 6.80
C GLY A 148 12.71 -18.14 5.37
N LEU A 149 12.23 -16.94 5.04
CA LEU A 149 12.35 -16.34 3.71
C LEU A 149 13.68 -15.59 3.52
N ILE A 150 14.43 -15.41 4.60
CA ILE A 150 15.70 -14.67 4.63
C ILE A 150 16.85 -15.67 4.61
N ARG A 151 17.75 -15.54 3.63
CA ARG A 151 18.94 -16.39 3.55
C ARG A 151 19.76 -16.26 4.81
N THR A 152 20.31 -17.37 5.29
CA THR A 152 21.11 -17.41 6.52
C THR A 152 22.30 -16.45 6.48
N GLU A 153 22.93 -16.29 5.31
CA GLU A 153 24.05 -15.37 5.08
C GLU A 153 23.68 -13.89 5.24
N LEU A 154 22.42 -13.53 5.00
CA LEU A 154 21.91 -12.17 5.12
C LEU A 154 21.40 -11.87 6.54
N CYS A 155 21.21 -12.90 7.37
CA CYS A 155 20.55 -12.75 8.66
C CYS A 155 21.32 -11.83 9.61
N ASP A 156 22.62 -12.07 9.79
CA ASP A 156 23.46 -11.28 10.70
C ASP A 156 23.58 -9.82 10.22
N THR A 157 23.72 -9.63 8.90
CA THR A 157 23.73 -8.30 8.30
C THR A 157 22.40 -7.58 8.55
N LEU A 158 21.27 -8.25 8.31
CA LEU A 158 19.94 -7.70 8.56
C LEU A 158 19.74 -7.32 10.03
N GLN A 159 20.13 -8.18 10.96
CA GLN A 159 20.01 -7.90 12.40
C GLN A 159 20.85 -6.67 12.80
N SER A 160 22.06 -6.54 12.25
CA SER A 160 22.92 -5.37 12.51
C SER A 160 22.31 -4.06 11.98
N PHE A 161 21.68 -4.08 10.81
CA PHE A 161 21.02 -2.92 10.23
C PHE A 161 19.68 -2.61 10.87
N ALA A 162 18.93 -3.63 11.30
CA ALA A 162 17.62 -3.48 11.92
C ALA A 162 17.69 -2.97 13.36
N PHE A 163 18.80 -3.24 14.07
CA PHE A 163 18.91 -3.01 15.51
C PHE A 163 18.46 -1.62 15.97
N ASP A 164 19.04 -0.56 15.41
CA ASP A 164 18.71 0.82 15.78
C ASP A 164 17.43 1.35 15.12
N PRO A 165 17.21 1.25 13.79
CA PRO A 165 16.03 1.82 13.14
C PRO A 165 14.73 1.09 13.48
N CYS A 166 14.77 -0.22 13.72
CA CYS A 166 13.59 -0.98 14.12
C CYS A 166 13.32 -0.92 15.63
N GLY A 167 14.18 -0.24 16.41
CA GLY A 167 14.04 -0.13 17.86
C GLY A 167 14.10 -1.50 18.54
N CYS A 168 15.07 -2.35 18.15
CA CYS A 168 15.32 -3.58 18.89
C CYS A 168 15.91 -3.22 20.26
N ASP A 169 15.32 -3.72 21.34
CA ASP A 169 15.74 -3.39 22.70
C ASP A 169 17.24 -3.72 22.94
N LYS A 170 18.01 -2.72 23.38
CA LYS A 170 19.44 -2.89 23.75
C LYS A 170 19.62 -3.65 25.06
N THR A 171 18.54 -3.84 25.81
CA THR A 171 18.52 -4.35 27.19
C THR A 171 18.47 -5.86 27.27
N ALA A 172 18.20 -6.57 26.17
CA ALA A 172 18.32 -8.01 26.14
C ALA A 172 19.78 -8.36 25.80
N PRO A 173 20.57 -8.94 26.72
CA PRO A 173 21.87 -9.50 26.36
C PRO A 173 21.65 -10.51 25.22
N PRO A 174 22.56 -10.58 24.22
CA PRO A 174 22.44 -11.54 23.14
C PRO A 174 22.26 -12.91 23.78
N SER A 175 21.10 -13.51 23.57
CA SER A 175 20.85 -14.89 23.95
C SER A 175 21.92 -15.69 23.22
N SER A 176 22.93 -16.18 23.95
CA SER A 176 23.90 -17.17 23.47
C SER A 176 23.19 -18.50 23.21
N GLN A 177 22.18 -18.49 22.34
CA GLN A 177 21.66 -19.67 21.67
C GLN A 177 22.46 -19.93 20.40
N SER A 178 23.79 -19.89 20.52
CA SER A 178 24.64 -20.85 19.81
C SER A 178 24.54 -22.19 20.56
N GLY A 179 23.32 -22.68 20.75
CA GLY A 179 23.13 -24.09 21.08
C GLY A 179 23.68 -24.91 19.91
N PRO A 180 24.23 -26.11 20.16
CA PRO A 180 24.65 -26.98 19.07
C PRO A 180 23.50 -27.08 18.08
N LEU A 181 23.75 -26.67 16.82
CA LEU A 181 22.80 -26.90 15.73
C LEU A 181 22.29 -28.34 15.89
N PRO A 182 20.96 -28.59 15.93
CA PRO A 182 20.48 -29.96 15.83
C PRO A 182 21.19 -30.58 14.63
N PRO A 183 21.77 -31.79 14.78
CA PRO A 183 22.59 -32.40 13.75
C PRO A 183 21.83 -32.29 12.44
N ALA A 184 22.43 -31.55 11.49
CA ALA A 184 21.88 -31.33 10.17
C ALA A 184 21.32 -32.67 9.71
N ALA A 185 19.99 -32.75 9.55
CA ALA A 185 19.35 -33.95 9.05
C ALA A 185 20.13 -34.34 7.80
N ALA A 186 20.75 -35.52 7.85
CA ALA A 186 21.64 -35.97 6.79
C ALA A 186 20.93 -35.73 5.45
N PRO A 187 21.61 -35.14 4.45
CA PRO A 187 21.01 -34.91 3.14
C PRO A 187 20.39 -36.23 2.69
N ALA A 188 19.07 -36.22 2.49
CA ALA A 188 18.35 -37.38 2.00
C ALA A 188 19.02 -37.78 0.68
N ALA A 189 19.81 -38.84 0.75
CA ALA A 189 20.51 -39.38 -0.40
C ALA A 189 19.46 -39.86 -1.41
N GLY A 190 19.49 -39.27 -2.60
CA GLY A 190 18.83 -39.82 -3.77
C GLY A 190 17.59 -39.07 -4.22
N THR A 191 17.78 -37.90 -4.84
CA THR A 191 16.98 -37.57 -6.01
C THR A 191 17.90 -37.69 -7.24
N PRO A 192 17.59 -38.53 -8.23
CA PRO A 192 18.40 -38.68 -9.42
C PRO A 192 18.48 -37.33 -10.16
N SER A 193 19.70 -36.96 -10.55
CA SER A 193 19.98 -35.83 -11.43
C SER A 193 19.10 -35.90 -12.67
N ARG A 194 18.07 -35.03 -12.73
CA ARG A 194 17.42 -34.69 -13.99
C ARG A 194 18.38 -33.80 -14.76
N THR A 195 19.04 -34.37 -15.75
CA THR A 195 19.70 -33.65 -16.84
C THR A 195 18.74 -32.60 -17.38
N LEU A 196 19.03 -31.33 -17.10
CA LEU A 196 18.33 -30.22 -17.73
C LEU A 196 18.69 -30.22 -19.23
N PRO A 197 17.71 -30.23 -20.14
CA PRO A 197 17.97 -30.06 -21.56
C PRO A 197 18.60 -28.68 -21.82
N PRO A 198 19.42 -28.55 -22.88
CA PRO A 198 20.09 -27.30 -23.22
C PRO A 198 19.08 -26.17 -23.46
N ALA A 199 19.41 -25.00 -22.92
CA ALA A 199 18.63 -23.78 -23.03
C ALA A 199 18.43 -23.41 -24.50
N ALA A 200 17.17 -23.45 -24.95
CA ALA A 200 16.78 -22.83 -26.21
C ALA A 200 16.82 -21.31 -26.06
N SER A 201 17.56 -20.66 -26.95
CA SER A 201 17.68 -19.21 -27.06
C SER A 201 16.30 -18.55 -27.27
N PRO A 202 16.03 -17.37 -26.67
CA PRO A 202 14.77 -16.68 -26.91
C PRO A 202 14.72 -16.15 -28.36
N THR A 203 13.81 -16.71 -29.15
CA THR A 203 13.45 -16.17 -30.46
C THR A 203 12.57 -14.94 -30.23
N ALA A 204 13.08 -13.78 -30.64
CA ALA A 204 12.32 -12.54 -30.72
C ALA A 204 11.07 -12.77 -31.59
N SER A 205 9.89 -12.56 -31.00
CA SER A 205 8.62 -12.53 -31.73
C SER A 205 8.06 -11.12 -31.63
N SER A 206 7.99 -10.45 -32.78
CA SER A 206 7.39 -9.14 -32.97
C SER A 206 5.87 -9.14 -32.72
N PRO A 207 5.28 -7.99 -32.38
CA PRO A 207 3.85 -7.86 -32.12
C PRO A 207 3.06 -7.89 -33.43
N THR A 208 2.07 -8.78 -33.52
CA THR A 208 1.04 -8.71 -34.56
C THR A 208 -0.24 -8.26 -33.86
N GLY A 209 -0.73 -7.08 -34.25
CA GLY A 209 -1.95 -6.51 -33.70
C GLY A 209 -3.23 -7.20 -34.19
N GLY A 210 -4.36 -6.76 -33.62
CA GLY A 210 -5.68 -6.90 -34.25
C GLY A 210 -6.83 -7.17 -33.28
N GLY A 211 -7.77 -6.22 -33.22
CA GLY A 211 -9.18 -6.42 -32.86
C GLY A 211 -9.50 -6.21 -31.37
N SER A 212 -10.09 -5.08 -30.95
CA SER A 212 -11.44 -4.54 -31.23
C SER A 212 -12.54 -5.14 -30.35
N ASP A 213 -13.20 -4.23 -29.63
CA ASP A 213 -14.59 -4.26 -29.12
C ASP A 213 -14.82 -5.05 -27.81
N THR A 214 -15.51 -4.56 -26.77
CA THR A 214 -16.34 -3.36 -26.54
C THR A 214 -16.71 -3.32 -25.05
N GLY A 215 -16.75 -2.12 -24.44
CA GLY A 215 -17.71 -1.80 -23.36
C GLY A 215 -17.20 -1.85 -21.92
N GLY A 216 -16.98 -0.68 -21.30
CA GLY A 216 -16.94 -0.57 -19.85
C GLY A 216 -16.16 0.63 -19.31
N SER A 217 -16.84 1.79 -19.25
CA SER A 217 -16.57 2.89 -18.30
C SER A 217 -15.31 3.75 -18.51
N ASP A 218 -15.42 4.63 -19.51
CA ASP A 218 -14.57 5.79 -19.81
C ASP A 218 -14.57 6.86 -18.69
N ALA A 219 -13.77 6.67 -17.64
CA ALA A 219 -13.37 7.77 -16.75
C ALA A 219 -11.85 7.90 -16.60
N GLY A 220 -11.10 6.80 -16.79
CA GLY A 220 -9.63 6.80 -16.66
C GLY A 220 -8.87 7.38 -17.86
N ASP A 221 -9.34 7.12 -19.08
CA ASP A 221 -8.63 7.52 -20.31
C ASP A 221 -8.70 9.03 -20.60
N ALA A 222 -9.76 9.71 -20.14
CA ALA A 222 -9.88 11.15 -20.28
C ALA A 222 -8.79 11.91 -19.50
N LEU A 223 -8.40 11.41 -18.33
CA LEU A 223 -7.37 12.04 -17.49
C LEU A 223 -5.97 11.93 -18.13
N LEU A 224 -5.68 10.78 -18.74
CA LEU A 224 -4.39 10.50 -19.39
C LEU A 224 -4.22 11.31 -20.68
N ALA A 225 -5.29 11.45 -21.45
CA ALA A 225 -5.32 12.33 -22.63
C ALA A 225 -5.16 13.81 -22.24
N LEU A 226 -5.78 14.25 -21.13
CA LEU A 226 -5.63 15.63 -20.64
C LEU A 226 -4.20 15.91 -20.17
N LEU A 227 -3.57 14.97 -19.46
CA LEU A 227 -2.18 15.05 -19.01
C LEU A 227 -1.19 15.13 -20.19
N GLN A 228 -1.38 14.31 -21.22
CA GLN A 228 -0.55 14.37 -22.43
C GLN A 228 -0.72 15.68 -23.21
N PHE A 229 -1.92 16.23 -23.24
CA PHE A 229 -2.19 17.51 -23.89
C PHE A 229 -1.51 18.67 -23.14
N ILE A 230 -1.59 18.71 -21.80
CA ILE A 230 -0.93 19.72 -20.98
C ILE A 230 0.61 19.62 -21.12
N LEU A 231 1.16 18.41 -21.13
CA LEU A 231 2.60 18.20 -21.35
C LEU A 231 3.06 18.69 -22.73
N SER A 232 2.22 18.53 -23.76
CA SER A 232 2.53 19.00 -25.11
C SER A 232 2.52 20.54 -25.21
N LEU A 233 1.62 21.21 -24.47
CA LEU A 233 1.56 22.67 -24.40
C LEU A 233 2.74 23.28 -23.62
N LEU A 234 3.34 22.55 -22.68
CA LEU A 234 4.51 23.01 -21.92
C LEU A 234 5.83 22.83 -22.68
N GLN A 235 5.85 22.02 -23.74
CA GLN A 235 7.06 21.69 -24.52
C GLN A 235 7.21 22.47 -25.83
N GLY A 236 6.26 23.35 -26.18
CA GLY A 236 6.30 24.24 -27.34
C GLY A 236 6.43 25.71 -26.95
#